data_AF-A0A2V9BK26-F1
#
_entry.id   AF-A0A2V9BK26-F1
#
_cell.length_a   1.000
_cell.length_b   1.000
_cell.length_c   1.000
_cell.angle_alpha   90.00
_cell.angle_beta   90.00
_cell.angle_gamma   90.00
#
_symmetry.space_group_name_H-M   'P 1'
#
loop_
_entity.id
_entity.type
_entity.pdbx_description
1 polymer ?
#
loop_
_entity_poly.entity_id
_entity_poly.type
_entity_poly.pdbx_seq_one_letter_code
_entity_poly.pdbx_strand_id
1 'polypeptide(L)'
;MRSTDFFRRARIAGQAFCDIANWREVLPHAASGKAITEIQLRSGSVLTAPPETGLWSLFSDVWYHLSYTKVCPISPDSLVVDVGANVGVFSLFAARFARVVYALEPASSNYSRLVANTSRVHNIVPLKCACAAYDGSGSLDVSGIPVTFSLLTSSSAATQESIDVISLATLFERYTIDRCDFLKLDCEGAEFEIILQADPSVLNRVRTIVMEYHDHLSSNYSHVDLLEKLKSLGFQASSYNSNGTYGMIAASRP
;
A
#
# COMPACT_ATOMS: atom_id res chain seq x y z
N MET A 1 -14.32 9.51 26.58
CA MET A 1 -13.89 8.41 25.70
C MET A 1 -15.01 7.63 25.01
N ARG A 2 -16.18 7.37 25.63
CA ARG A 2 -17.28 6.60 24.97
C ARG A 2 -18.04 7.36 23.86
N SER A 3 -18.18 8.68 23.98
CA SER A 3 -18.93 9.52 23.03
C SER A 3 -18.23 9.65 21.67
N THR A 4 -16.90 9.83 21.67
CA THR A 4 -16.08 9.97 20.45
C THR A 4 -16.05 8.70 19.61
N ASP A 5 -16.05 7.53 20.24
CA ASP A 5 -16.07 6.23 19.56
C ASP A 5 -17.44 5.96 18.92
N PHE A 6 -18.53 6.36 19.59
CA PHE A 6 -19.88 6.27 19.03
C PHE A 6 -20.05 7.11 17.75
N PHE A 7 -19.66 8.39 17.77
CA PHE A 7 -19.76 9.25 16.59
C PHE A 7 -18.87 8.77 15.43
N ARG A 8 -17.68 8.25 15.74
CA ARG A 8 -16.78 7.65 14.75
C ARG A 8 -17.44 6.43 14.08
N ARG A 9 -18.00 5.51 14.87
CA ARG A 9 -18.71 4.33 14.36
C ARG A 9 -19.95 4.69 13.54
N ALA A 10 -20.74 5.68 13.97
CA ALA A 10 -21.90 6.15 13.24
C ALA A 10 -21.52 6.75 11.88
N ARG A 11 -20.43 7.53 11.82
CA ARG A 11 -19.89 8.07 10.56
C ARG A 11 -19.44 6.96 9.61
N ILE A 12 -18.67 5.99 10.10
CA ILE A 12 -18.22 4.84 9.29
C ILE A 12 -19.42 4.06 8.76
N ALA A 13 -20.43 3.81 9.60
CA ALA A 13 -21.66 3.14 9.17
C ALA A 13 -22.39 3.91 8.06
N GLY A 14 -22.44 5.24 8.16
CA GLY A 14 -23.01 6.11 7.12
C GLY A 14 -22.22 6.06 5.81
N GLN A 15 -20.88 6.09 5.86
CA GLN A 15 -20.04 5.97 4.67
C GLN A 15 -20.14 4.56 4.05
N ALA A 16 -20.13 3.51 4.87
CA ALA A 16 -20.31 2.14 4.44
C ALA A 16 -21.66 1.87 3.79
N PHE A 17 -22.71 2.52 4.26
CA PHE A 17 -24.01 2.48 3.58
C PHE A 17 -23.92 3.03 2.14
N CYS A 18 -23.13 4.08 1.92
CA CYS A 18 -22.93 4.69 0.61
C CYS A 18 -21.95 3.90 -0.29
N ASP A 19 -20.88 3.35 0.26
CA ASP A 19 -19.83 2.71 -0.55
C ASP A 19 -20.07 1.20 -0.77
N ILE A 20 -20.70 0.50 0.18
CA ILE A 20 -20.84 -0.96 0.19
C ILE A 20 -22.26 -1.39 -0.14
N ALA A 21 -22.42 -2.22 -1.17
CA ALA A 21 -23.70 -2.79 -1.59
C ALA A 21 -24.20 -3.86 -0.60
N ASN A 22 -23.33 -4.78 -0.16
CA ASN A 22 -23.63 -5.83 0.81
C ASN A 22 -23.43 -5.38 2.28
N TRP A 23 -23.60 -4.09 2.59
CA TRP A 23 -23.34 -3.54 3.92
C TRP A 23 -24.13 -4.22 5.05
N ARG A 24 -25.32 -4.77 4.75
CA ARG A 24 -26.17 -5.51 5.71
C ARG A 24 -25.53 -6.80 6.21
N GLU A 25 -24.57 -7.35 5.46
CA GLU A 25 -23.77 -8.50 5.86
C GLU A 25 -22.45 -8.04 6.48
N VAL A 26 -21.77 -7.09 5.82
CA VAL A 26 -20.44 -6.60 6.23
C VAL A 26 -20.48 -5.95 7.61
N LEU A 27 -21.41 -5.04 7.90
CA LEU A 27 -21.40 -4.31 9.17
C LEU A 27 -21.66 -5.20 10.40
N PRO A 28 -22.64 -6.13 10.40
CA PRO A 28 -22.80 -7.06 11.52
C PRO A 28 -21.60 -7.99 11.71
N HIS A 29 -20.98 -8.48 10.64
CA HIS A 29 -19.77 -9.29 10.74
C HIS A 29 -18.60 -8.49 11.34
N ALA A 30 -18.42 -7.25 10.90
CA ALA A 30 -17.40 -6.34 11.43
C ALA A 30 -17.63 -6.06 12.93
N ALA A 31 -18.88 -5.83 13.34
CA ALA A 31 -19.23 -5.58 14.73
C ALA A 31 -19.07 -6.82 15.64
N SER A 32 -19.20 -8.02 15.09
CA SER A 32 -19.05 -9.29 15.81
C SER A 32 -17.64 -9.88 15.75
N GLY A 33 -16.71 -9.25 15.02
CA GLY A 33 -15.36 -9.77 14.80
C GLY A 33 -15.30 -11.00 13.89
N LYS A 34 -16.40 -11.31 13.17
CA LYS A 34 -16.42 -12.39 12.19
C LYS A 34 -15.63 -11.97 10.95
N ALA A 35 -14.81 -12.88 10.44
CA ALA A 35 -14.02 -12.64 9.23
C ALA A 35 -14.93 -12.27 8.05
N ILE A 36 -14.55 -11.22 7.33
CA ILE A 36 -15.19 -10.76 6.10
C ILE A 36 -14.23 -11.06 4.98
N THR A 37 -14.66 -11.88 4.01
CA THR A 37 -13.85 -12.29 2.86
C THR A 37 -14.29 -11.61 1.57
N GLU A 38 -15.41 -10.90 1.59
CA GLU A 38 -15.99 -10.22 0.44
C GLU A 38 -16.64 -8.88 0.82
N ILE A 39 -16.32 -7.83 0.07
CA ILE A 39 -16.98 -6.53 0.12
C ILE A 39 -17.42 -6.17 -1.31
N GLN A 40 -18.72 -6.08 -1.54
CA GLN A 40 -19.28 -5.65 -2.81
C GLN A 40 -19.45 -4.14 -2.78
N LEU A 41 -18.76 -3.42 -3.66
CA LEU A 41 -18.86 -1.97 -3.76
C LEU A 41 -20.05 -1.58 -4.63
N ARG A 42 -20.68 -0.44 -4.31
CA ARG A 42 -21.76 0.11 -5.17
C ARG A 42 -21.27 0.54 -6.55
N SER A 43 -19.97 0.79 -6.70
CA SER A 43 -19.33 0.99 -8.01
C SER A 43 -19.30 -0.26 -8.89
N GLY A 44 -19.70 -1.43 -8.35
CA GLY A 44 -19.77 -2.70 -9.06
C GLY A 44 -18.53 -3.58 -8.93
N SER A 45 -17.45 -3.09 -8.30
CA SER A 45 -16.28 -3.91 -7.97
C SER A 45 -16.56 -4.81 -6.77
N VAL A 46 -15.96 -6.00 -6.75
CA VAL A 46 -16.08 -6.94 -5.63
C VAL A 46 -14.66 -7.17 -5.10
N LEU A 47 -14.42 -6.74 -3.87
CA LEU A 47 -13.17 -6.96 -3.15
C LEU A 47 -13.24 -8.31 -2.46
N THR A 48 -12.32 -9.21 -2.80
CA THR A 48 -12.18 -10.51 -2.14
C THR A 48 -10.80 -10.67 -1.51
N ALA A 49 -10.75 -11.30 -0.33
CA ALA A 49 -9.52 -11.68 0.34
C ALA A 49 -9.72 -12.90 1.24
N PRO A 50 -8.65 -13.66 1.53
CA PRO A 50 -8.68 -14.70 2.56
C PRO A 50 -9.03 -14.14 3.95
N PRO A 51 -9.60 -14.95 4.86
CA PRO A 51 -9.94 -14.51 6.22
C PRO A 51 -8.76 -13.88 6.98
N GLU A 52 -7.57 -14.43 6.85
CA GLU A 52 -6.32 -14.01 7.51
C GLU A 52 -5.86 -12.60 7.10
N THR A 53 -6.26 -12.13 5.91
CA THR A 53 -5.95 -10.77 5.43
C THR A 53 -6.68 -9.69 6.23
N GLY A 54 -7.79 -10.02 6.91
CA GLY A 54 -8.56 -9.04 7.67
C GLY A 54 -9.14 -7.94 6.79
N LEU A 55 -9.82 -8.31 5.69
CA LEU A 55 -10.29 -7.40 4.64
C LEU A 55 -11.01 -6.15 5.17
N TRP A 56 -11.86 -6.29 6.18
CA TRP A 56 -12.57 -5.13 6.77
C TRP A 56 -11.63 -4.14 7.43
N SER A 57 -10.59 -4.60 8.13
CA SER A 57 -9.61 -3.74 8.77
C SER A 57 -8.86 -2.92 7.73
N LEU A 58 -8.35 -3.58 6.68
CA LEU A 58 -7.69 -2.91 5.55
C LEU A 58 -8.63 -1.91 4.86
N PHE A 59 -9.85 -2.35 4.56
CA PHE A 59 -10.84 -1.53 3.88
C PHE A 59 -11.22 -0.30 4.70
N SER A 60 -11.54 -0.48 5.99
CA SER A 60 -11.92 0.61 6.88
C SER A 60 -10.76 1.59 7.10
N ASP A 61 -9.54 1.08 7.21
CA ASP A 61 -8.35 1.92 7.40
C ASP A 61 -8.10 2.83 6.20
N VAL A 62 -8.13 2.26 4.99
CA VAL A 62 -7.95 3.01 3.74
C VAL A 62 -9.13 3.93 3.43
N TRP A 63 -10.36 3.41 3.42
CA TRP A 63 -11.53 4.13 2.88
C TRP A 63 -12.16 5.10 3.88
N TYR A 64 -12.05 4.84 5.18
CA TYR A 64 -12.74 5.62 6.21
C TYR A 64 -11.80 6.30 7.21
N HIS A 65 -10.65 5.70 7.52
CA HIS A 65 -9.61 6.36 8.31
C HIS A 65 -8.64 7.17 7.47
N LEU A 66 -8.66 6.95 6.15
CA LEU A 66 -7.82 7.66 5.18
C LEU A 66 -6.36 7.57 5.59
N SER A 67 -5.91 6.40 6.08
CA SER A 67 -4.57 6.21 6.63
C SER A 67 -3.49 6.76 5.72
N TYR A 68 -3.61 6.53 4.41
CA TYR A 68 -2.68 7.04 3.40
C TYR A 68 -2.97 8.45 2.88
N THR A 69 -4.20 8.98 3.03
CA THR A 69 -4.64 10.21 2.34
C THR A 69 -5.11 11.33 3.25
N LYS A 70 -5.08 11.12 4.56
CA LYS A 70 -5.49 12.10 5.58
C LYS A 70 -4.58 13.33 5.59
N VAL A 71 -3.27 13.14 5.48
CA VAL A 71 -2.27 14.23 5.51
C VAL A 71 -2.02 14.75 4.10
N CYS A 72 -1.85 13.86 3.13
CA CYS A 72 -1.66 14.19 1.73
C CYS A 72 -2.80 13.57 0.90
N PRO A 73 -3.84 14.34 0.51
CA PRO A 73 -4.90 13.81 -0.33
C PRO A 73 -4.40 13.55 -1.75
N ILE A 74 -4.99 12.57 -2.43
CA ILE A 74 -4.75 12.34 -3.86
C ILE A 74 -5.50 13.42 -4.64
N SER A 75 -4.77 14.22 -5.40
CA SER A 75 -5.36 15.23 -6.28
C SER A 75 -6.09 14.57 -7.46
N PRO A 76 -7.16 15.17 -7.99
CA PRO A 76 -7.77 14.70 -9.24
C PRO A 76 -6.72 14.61 -10.37
N ASP A 77 -6.90 13.64 -11.27
CA ASP A 77 -6.06 13.44 -12.46
C ASP A 77 -4.58 13.07 -12.16
N SER A 78 -4.30 12.65 -10.92
CA SER A 78 -2.96 12.23 -10.48
C SER A 78 -2.50 10.92 -11.13
N LEU A 79 -1.19 10.77 -11.34
CA LEU A 79 -0.55 9.47 -11.50
C LEU A 79 -0.15 8.91 -10.13
N VAL A 80 -0.64 7.72 -9.82
CA VAL A 80 -0.38 7.03 -8.55
C VAL A 80 0.45 5.77 -8.78
N VAL A 81 1.44 5.54 -7.92
CA VAL A 81 2.16 4.27 -7.80
C VAL A 81 1.88 3.70 -6.42
N ASP A 82 1.30 2.50 -6.38
CA ASP A 82 0.93 1.75 -5.18
C ASP A 82 1.86 0.54 -5.05
N VAL A 83 2.88 0.66 -4.21
CA VAL A 83 3.82 -0.43 -3.91
C VAL A 83 3.28 -1.23 -2.71
N GLY A 84 3.18 -2.55 -2.89
CA GLY A 84 2.51 -3.43 -1.94
C GLY A 84 1.00 -3.29 -2.03
N ALA A 85 0.47 -3.41 -3.25
CA ALA A 85 -0.95 -3.23 -3.52
C ALA A 85 -1.83 -4.29 -2.84
N ASN A 86 -1.26 -5.41 -2.39
CA ASN A 86 -1.96 -6.50 -1.73
C ASN A 86 -3.15 -6.96 -2.61
N VAL A 87 -4.36 -7.05 -2.08
CA VAL A 87 -5.57 -7.39 -2.83
C VAL A 87 -6.23 -6.18 -3.53
N GLY A 88 -5.59 -5.01 -3.56
CA GLY A 88 -6.02 -3.83 -4.32
C GLY A 88 -6.95 -2.86 -3.60
N VAL A 89 -7.03 -2.90 -2.27
CA VAL A 89 -7.91 -2.03 -1.48
C VAL A 89 -7.57 -0.54 -1.68
N PHE A 90 -6.28 -0.19 -1.58
CA PHE A 90 -5.82 1.18 -1.83
C PHE A 90 -5.90 1.54 -3.31
N SER A 91 -5.53 0.63 -4.21
CA SER A 91 -5.60 0.90 -5.65
C SER A 91 -7.02 1.26 -6.11
N LEU A 92 -8.04 0.55 -5.62
CA LEU A 92 -9.45 0.88 -5.88
C LEU A 92 -9.87 2.23 -5.27
N PHE A 93 -9.37 2.57 -4.07
CA PHE A 93 -9.62 3.87 -3.46
C PHE A 93 -9.01 5.00 -4.30
N ALA A 94 -7.73 4.86 -4.65
CA ALA A 94 -6.96 5.85 -5.41
C ALA A 94 -7.54 6.09 -6.82
N ALA A 95 -8.01 5.03 -7.49
CA ALA A 95 -8.58 5.09 -8.83
C ALA A 95 -9.85 5.95 -8.95
N ARG A 96 -10.50 6.28 -7.83
CA ARG A 96 -11.64 7.24 -7.80
C ARG A 96 -11.23 8.68 -8.11
N PHE A 97 -9.95 9.00 -7.95
CA PHE A 97 -9.40 10.34 -8.10
C PHE A 97 -8.30 10.40 -9.17
N ALA A 98 -7.52 9.33 -9.28
CA ALA A 98 -6.35 9.24 -10.13
C ALA A 98 -6.71 9.05 -11.61
N ARG A 99 -5.87 9.60 -12.49
CA ARG A 99 -5.89 9.29 -13.92
C ARG A 99 -5.46 7.86 -14.20
N VAL A 100 -4.45 7.38 -13.45
CA VAL A 100 -3.91 6.03 -13.55
C VAL A 100 -3.26 5.62 -12.24
N VAL A 101 -3.39 4.34 -11.88
CA VAL A 101 -2.74 3.70 -10.74
C VAL A 101 -1.90 2.53 -11.24
N TYR A 102 -0.59 2.56 -11.00
CA TYR A 102 0.29 1.39 -11.16
C TYR A 102 0.36 0.66 -9.82
N ALA A 103 -0.19 -0.54 -9.75
CA ALA A 103 -0.34 -1.31 -8.52
C ALA A 103 0.59 -2.52 -8.52
N LEU A 104 1.65 -2.48 -7.71
CA LEU A 104 2.69 -3.51 -7.67
C LEU A 104 2.42 -4.47 -6.50
N GLU A 105 2.29 -5.76 -6.82
CA GLU A 105 2.12 -6.84 -5.84
C GLU A 105 2.93 -8.08 -6.26
N PRO A 106 3.95 -8.48 -5.50
CA PRO A 106 4.79 -9.62 -5.88
C PRO A 106 4.16 -10.99 -5.62
N ALA A 107 3.37 -11.16 -4.55
CA ALA A 107 2.87 -12.47 -4.14
C ALA A 107 1.80 -12.98 -5.11
N SER A 108 1.95 -14.19 -5.66
CA SER A 108 1.00 -14.76 -6.63
C SER A 108 -0.44 -14.74 -6.16
N SER A 109 -0.66 -15.10 -4.90
CA SER A 109 -1.99 -15.20 -4.29
C SER A 109 -2.67 -13.83 -4.21
N ASN A 110 -1.94 -12.81 -3.73
CA ASN A 110 -2.44 -11.45 -3.64
C ASN A 110 -2.58 -10.82 -5.03
N TYR A 111 -1.60 -10.98 -5.92
CA TYR A 111 -1.65 -10.46 -7.28
C TYR A 111 -2.86 -10.98 -8.07
N SER A 112 -3.15 -12.28 -7.97
CA SER A 112 -4.33 -12.87 -8.62
C SER A 112 -5.63 -12.23 -8.13
N ARG A 113 -5.68 -11.85 -6.84
CA ARG A 113 -6.81 -11.14 -6.24
C ARG A 113 -6.85 -9.67 -6.62
N LEU A 114 -5.72 -9.00 -6.65
CA LEU A 114 -5.59 -7.64 -7.16
C LEU A 114 -6.18 -7.54 -8.57
N VAL A 115 -5.77 -8.43 -9.47
CA VAL A 115 -6.30 -8.49 -10.85
C VAL A 115 -7.82 -8.72 -10.85
N ALA A 116 -8.31 -9.69 -10.08
CA ALA A 116 -9.75 -9.97 -10.01
C ALA A 116 -10.56 -8.79 -9.45
N ASN A 117 -10.11 -8.23 -8.33
CA ASN A 117 -10.78 -7.14 -7.61
C ASN A 117 -10.78 -5.83 -8.40
N THR A 118 -9.76 -5.60 -9.24
CA THR A 118 -9.61 -4.38 -10.06
C THR A 118 -10.10 -4.52 -11.50
N SER A 119 -10.52 -5.72 -11.92
CA SER A 119 -10.94 -6.03 -13.31
C SER A 119 -12.02 -5.13 -13.91
N ARG A 120 -12.82 -4.45 -13.09
CA ARG A 120 -13.90 -3.54 -13.51
C ARG A 120 -13.48 -2.07 -13.55
N VAL A 121 -12.23 -1.78 -13.22
CA VAL A 121 -11.68 -0.42 -13.11
C VAL A 121 -10.55 -0.27 -14.13
N HIS A 122 -10.77 0.60 -15.12
CA HIS A 122 -9.94 0.68 -16.33
C HIS A 122 -8.65 1.49 -16.14
N ASN A 123 -8.57 2.31 -15.10
CA ASN A 123 -7.42 3.16 -14.78
C ASN A 123 -6.50 2.53 -13.72
N ILE A 124 -6.55 1.22 -13.51
CA ILE A 124 -5.61 0.47 -12.67
C ILE A 124 -4.80 -0.48 -13.55
N VAL A 125 -3.48 -0.45 -13.40
CA VAL A 125 -2.52 -1.33 -14.08
C VAL A 125 -1.87 -2.22 -13.02
N PRO A 126 -2.34 -3.46 -12.83
CA PRO A 126 -1.76 -4.39 -11.87
C PRO A 126 -0.47 -5.02 -12.40
N LEU A 127 0.61 -4.94 -11.62
CA LEU A 127 1.95 -5.41 -11.96
C LEU A 127 2.42 -6.49 -10.96
N LYS A 128 2.80 -7.66 -11.47
CA LYS A 128 3.29 -8.77 -10.63
C LYS A 128 4.79 -8.64 -10.38
N CYS A 129 5.18 -7.70 -9.52
CA CYS A 129 6.57 -7.49 -9.14
C CYS A 129 6.68 -6.81 -7.79
N ALA A 130 7.83 -6.98 -7.14
CA ALA A 130 8.25 -6.15 -6.01
C ALA A 130 8.94 -4.88 -6.51
N CYS A 131 8.92 -3.84 -5.68
CA CYS A 131 9.75 -2.66 -5.87
C CYS A 131 10.94 -2.68 -4.91
N ALA A 132 12.14 -2.38 -5.40
CA ALA A 132 13.35 -2.26 -4.58
C ALA A 132 14.29 -1.16 -5.13
N ALA A 133 15.53 -1.08 -4.67
CA ALA A 133 16.53 -0.15 -5.23
C ALA A 133 17.20 -0.69 -6.51
N TYR A 134 16.98 -1.95 -6.86
CA TYR A 134 17.59 -2.63 -8.00
C TYR A 134 16.56 -3.37 -8.87
N ASP A 135 16.97 -3.75 -10.08
CA ASP A 135 16.22 -4.66 -10.94
C ASP A 135 16.76 -6.09 -10.79
N GLY A 136 15.89 -7.09 -10.88
CA GLY A 136 16.30 -8.48 -10.88
C GLY A 136 15.20 -9.42 -10.43
N SER A 137 15.58 -10.42 -9.65
CA SER A 137 14.68 -11.41 -9.07
C SER A 137 14.96 -11.58 -7.58
N GLY A 138 13.93 -11.84 -6.80
CA GLY A 138 14.01 -12.15 -5.37
C GLY A 138 13.23 -13.40 -5.00
N SER A 139 13.14 -13.68 -3.72
CA SER A 139 12.25 -14.70 -3.17
C SER A 139 11.34 -14.13 -2.08
N LEU A 140 10.10 -14.60 -2.07
CA LEU A 140 9.09 -14.31 -1.05
C LEU A 140 8.79 -15.61 -0.30
N ASP A 141 8.68 -15.57 1.04
CA ASP A 141 8.13 -16.71 1.75
C ASP A 141 6.61 -16.79 1.51
N VAL A 142 6.05 -17.99 1.41
CA VAL A 142 4.63 -18.23 1.11
C VAL A 142 3.68 -17.60 2.14
N SER A 143 4.19 -17.22 3.31
CA SER A 143 3.51 -16.39 4.31
C SER A 143 3.26 -14.92 3.86
N GLY A 144 3.81 -14.50 2.72
CA GLY A 144 3.67 -13.15 2.16
C GLY A 144 4.71 -12.14 2.66
N ILE A 145 5.63 -12.56 3.53
CA ILE A 145 6.70 -11.71 4.07
C ILE A 145 7.88 -11.70 3.07
N PRO A 146 8.39 -10.53 2.64
CA PRO A 146 9.65 -10.41 1.92
C PRO A 146 10.78 -11.11 2.68
N VAL A 147 11.34 -12.17 2.10
CA VAL A 147 12.50 -12.86 2.66
C VAL A 147 13.66 -12.70 1.72
N THR A 148 14.35 -11.56 1.74
CA THR A 148 15.77 -11.58 1.39
C THR A 148 16.58 -10.47 2.07
N PHE A 149 17.17 -10.79 3.23
CA PHE A 149 18.53 -10.35 3.53
C PHE A 149 19.48 -11.31 2.81
N SER A 150 20.45 -10.79 2.07
CA SER A 150 21.51 -11.63 1.50
C SER A 150 22.27 -12.32 2.64
N LEU A 151 21.94 -13.58 2.93
CA LEU A 151 22.80 -14.64 3.46
C LEU A 151 21.92 -15.84 3.84
N LEU A 152 22.03 -16.89 3.02
CA LEU A 152 21.73 -18.29 3.29
C LEU A 152 21.45 -18.63 4.77
N THR A 153 20.19 -18.74 5.16
CA THR A 153 19.78 -19.53 6.33
C THR A 153 18.59 -20.40 5.97
N SER A 154 18.93 -21.62 5.51
CA SER A 154 18.19 -22.87 5.68
C SER A 154 16.73 -22.75 6.17
N SER A 155 15.81 -22.41 5.27
CA SER A 155 14.41 -22.85 5.34
C SER A 155 14.10 -23.57 4.03
N SER A 156 13.41 -24.71 4.16
CA SER A 156 13.16 -25.66 3.08
C SER A 156 12.64 -24.99 1.81
N ALA A 157 13.27 -25.29 0.66
CA ALA A 157 12.96 -24.75 -0.67
C ALA A 157 11.51 -24.96 -1.18
N ALA A 158 10.61 -25.54 -0.39
CA ALA A 158 9.22 -25.80 -0.74
C ALA A 158 8.26 -24.63 -0.45
N THR A 159 8.69 -23.57 0.25
CA THR A 159 7.83 -22.45 0.67
C THR A 159 8.28 -21.08 0.13
N GLN A 160 9.11 -21.05 -0.92
CA GLN A 160 9.56 -19.78 -1.51
C GLN A 160 9.00 -19.58 -2.92
N GLU A 161 8.41 -18.41 -3.16
CA GLU A 161 7.99 -17.95 -4.48
C GLU A 161 9.10 -17.09 -5.09
N SER A 162 9.51 -17.38 -6.33
CA SER A 162 10.39 -16.48 -7.09
C SER A 162 9.59 -15.31 -7.63
N ILE A 163 10.11 -14.10 -7.43
CA ILE A 163 9.43 -12.85 -7.78
C ILE A 163 10.34 -11.98 -8.64
N ASP A 164 9.73 -11.23 -9.56
CA ASP A 164 10.41 -10.17 -10.29
C ASP A 164 10.55 -8.94 -9.40
N VAL A 165 11.71 -8.29 -9.46
CA VAL A 165 12.02 -7.07 -8.73
C VAL A 165 12.32 -5.97 -9.75
N ILE A 166 11.67 -4.82 -9.59
CA ILE A 166 11.89 -3.63 -10.42
C ILE A 166 12.22 -2.43 -9.55
N SER A 167 13.16 -1.61 -9.98
CA SER A 167 13.43 -0.31 -9.36
C SER A 167 12.38 0.73 -9.76
N LEU A 168 12.22 1.78 -8.96
CA LEU A 168 11.39 2.93 -9.34
C LEU A 168 11.89 3.57 -10.65
N ALA A 169 13.22 3.59 -10.88
CA ALA A 169 13.81 4.11 -12.10
C ALA A 169 13.28 3.33 -13.33
N THR A 170 13.41 2.01 -13.30
CA THR A 170 12.98 1.15 -14.40
C THR A 170 11.47 1.14 -14.57
N LEU A 171 10.70 1.23 -13.48
CA LEU A 171 9.25 1.43 -13.56
C LEU A 171 8.92 2.73 -14.30
N PHE A 172 9.57 3.83 -13.95
CA PHE A 172 9.29 5.14 -14.53
C PHE A 172 9.66 5.19 -16.00
N GLU A 173 10.79 4.60 -16.40
CA GLU A 173 11.16 4.52 -17.81
C GLU A 173 10.23 3.60 -18.61
N ARG A 174 9.94 2.40 -18.07
CA ARG A 174 9.09 1.39 -18.74
C ARG A 174 7.69 1.91 -19.05
N TYR A 175 7.13 2.71 -18.17
CA TYR A 175 5.78 3.27 -18.30
C TYR A 175 5.77 4.76 -18.65
N THR A 176 6.92 5.33 -19.01
CA THR A 176 7.07 6.74 -19.42
C THR A 176 6.46 7.71 -18.40
N ILE A 177 6.76 7.48 -17.12
CA ILE A 177 6.23 8.25 -15.99
C ILE A 177 7.11 9.46 -15.76
N ASP A 178 6.87 10.56 -16.49
CA ASP A 178 7.63 11.81 -16.29
C ASP A 178 7.55 12.32 -14.85
N ARG A 179 6.36 12.15 -14.23
CA ARG A 179 6.08 12.54 -12.85
C ARG A 179 5.17 11.54 -12.16
N CYS A 180 5.49 11.21 -10.92
CA CYS A 180 4.61 10.49 -10.00
C CYS A 180 4.01 11.48 -8.99
N ASP A 181 2.69 11.67 -9.04
CA ASP A 181 2.02 12.62 -8.15
C ASP A 181 1.82 12.04 -6.75
N PHE A 182 1.65 10.72 -6.64
CA PHE A 182 1.48 10.03 -5.36
C PHE A 182 2.14 8.65 -5.36
N LEU A 183 3.16 8.47 -4.54
CA LEU A 183 3.81 7.19 -4.30
C LEU A 183 3.38 6.66 -2.92
N LYS A 184 2.67 5.54 -2.90
CA LYS A 184 2.37 4.79 -1.67
C LYS A 184 3.37 3.65 -1.54
N LEU A 185 4.00 3.52 -0.37
CA LEU A 185 4.90 2.41 -0.04
C LEU A 185 4.39 1.67 1.21
N ASP A 186 4.09 0.39 1.05
CA ASP A 186 3.74 -0.51 2.15
C ASP A 186 4.26 -1.90 1.77
N CYS A 187 5.56 -2.10 1.99
CA CYS A 187 6.31 -3.21 1.42
C CYS A 187 7.14 -3.97 2.46
N GLU A 188 6.70 -3.91 3.73
CA GLU A 188 7.18 -4.76 4.83
C GLU A 188 8.73 -4.78 4.93
N GLY A 189 9.35 -3.59 4.93
CA GLY A 189 10.79 -3.39 5.12
C GLY A 189 11.54 -2.90 3.88
N ALA A 190 11.03 -3.12 2.66
CA ALA A 190 11.70 -2.64 1.44
C ALA A 190 11.70 -1.10 1.32
N GLU A 191 10.89 -0.39 2.11
CA GLU A 191 10.84 1.07 2.11
C GLU A 191 12.19 1.72 2.44
N PHE A 192 12.99 1.08 3.31
CA PHE A 192 14.34 1.53 3.65
C PHE A 192 15.25 1.50 2.44
N GLU A 193 15.26 0.38 1.72
CA GLU A 193 16.10 0.22 0.53
C GLU A 193 15.67 1.20 -0.56
N ILE A 194 14.36 1.29 -0.84
CA ILE A 194 13.80 2.16 -1.87
C ILE A 194 14.16 3.63 -1.59
N ILE A 195 13.98 4.13 -0.37
CA ILE A 195 14.16 5.56 -0.08
C ILE A 195 15.63 5.93 0.14
N LEU A 196 16.40 5.08 0.81
CA LEU A 196 17.78 5.41 1.17
C LEU A 196 18.74 5.21 -0.01
N GLN A 197 18.46 4.26 -0.90
CA GLN A 197 19.38 3.83 -1.96
C GLN A 197 18.95 4.21 -3.38
N ALA A 198 17.67 4.56 -3.62
CA ALA A 198 17.27 5.01 -4.96
C ALA A 198 18.03 6.26 -5.41
N ASP A 199 18.24 6.36 -6.72
CA ASP A 199 18.82 7.55 -7.34
C ASP A 199 17.96 8.78 -7.00
N PRO A 200 18.55 9.85 -6.43
CA PRO A 200 17.83 11.08 -6.11
C PRO A 200 17.04 11.68 -7.28
N SER A 201 17.50 11.51 -8.52
CA SER A 201 16.80 12.00 -9.73
C SER A 201 15.44 11.36 -9.92
N VAL A 202 15.27 10.09 -9.51
CA VAL A 202 13.99 9.37 -9.57
C VAL A 202 13.05 9.90 -8.50
N LEU A 203 13.52 10.04 -7.26
CA LEU A 203 12.72 10.62 -6.17
C LEU A 203 12.37 12.10 -6.40
N ASN A 204 13.17 12.82 -7.20
CA ASN A 204 12.85 14.18 -7.63
C ASN A 204 11.64 14.26 -8.56
N ARG A 205 11.29 13.16 -9.26
CA ARG A 205 10.07 13.06 -10.09
C ARG A 205 8.82 12.75 -9.25
N VAL A 206 8.98 12.48 -7.95
CA VAL A 206 7.87 12.19 -7.04
C VAL A 206 7.44 13.45 -6.29
N ARG A 207 6.14 13.77 -6.35
CA ARG A 207 5.56 14.93 -5.64
C ARG A 207 5.26 14.61 -4.18
N THR A 208 4.61 13.48 -3.95
CA THR A 208 4.13 13.06 -2.64
C THR A 208 4.48 11.60 -2.41
N ILE A 209 4.97 11.29 -1.22
CA ILE A 209 5.25 9.94 -0.74
C ILE A 209 4.48 9.76 0.56
N VAL A 210 3.68 8.70 0.65
CA VAL A 210 3.10 8.25 1.92
C VAL A 210 3.46 6.80 2.12
N MET A 211 4.06 6.47 3.26
CA MET A 211 4.56 5.12 3.49
C MET A 211 4.26 4.64 4.90
N GLU A 212 4.12 3.33 5.03
CA GLU A 212 4.20 2.60 6.29
C GLU A 212 5.67 2.25 6.54
N TYR A 213 6.15 2.47 7.77
CA TYR A 213 7.52 2.15 8.15
C TYR A 213 7.56 1.02 9.18
N HIS A 214 8.54 0.13 9.02
CA HIS A 214 8.68 -1.06 9.85
C HIS A 214 10.08 -1.13 10.48
N ASP A 215 10.38 -0.27 11.47
CA ASP A 215 11.71 -0.23 12.11
C ASP A 215 12.16 -1.60 12.64
N HIS A 216 11.22 -2.41 13.10
CA HIS A 216 11.48 -3.74 13.64
C HIS A 216 11.96 -4.76 12.58
N LEU A 217 11.80 -4.46 11.29
CA LEU A 217 12.27 -5.27 10.17
C LEU A 217 13.67 -4.84 9.67
N SER A 218 14.22 -3.75 10.21
CA SER A 218 15.53 -3.23 9.86
C SER A 218 16.48 -3.26 11.05
N SER A 219 17.66 -3.84 10.88
CA SER A 219 18.71 -3.81 11.92
C SER A 219 19.57 -2.55 11.88
N ASN A 220 19.56 -1.82 10.75
CA ASN A 220 20.53 -0.78 10.43
C ASN A 220 19.93 0.61 10.31
N TYR A 221 18.62 0.69 10.10
CA TYR A 221 17.91 1.92 9.79
C TYR A 221 16.58 1.99 10.54
N SER A 222 16.09 3.21 10.72
CA SER A 222 14.83 3.53 11.35
C SER A 222 14.08 4.59 10.54
N HIS A 223 12.83 4.84 10.88
CA HIS A 223 12.02 5.89 10.28
C HIS A 223 12.64 7.29 10.41
N VAL A 224 13.55 7.50 11.36
CA VAL A 224 14.31 8.75 11.48
C VAL A 224 15.22 8.94 10.27
N ASP A 225 15.92 7.89 9.83
CA ASP A 225 16.79 7.91 8.65
C ASP A 225 15.98 8.18 7.37
N LEU A 226 14.79 7.58 7.26
CA LEU A 226 13.84 7.84 6.17
C LEU A 226 13.44 9.33 6.14
N LEU A 227 13.06 9.89 7.28
CA LEU A 227 12.67 11.30 7.39
C LEU A 227 13.82 12.25 7.05
N GLU A 228 15.04 11.96 7.52
CA GLU A 228 16.23 12.76 7.23
C GLU A 228 16.57 12.73 5.73
N LYS A 229 16.56 11.54 5.13
CA LYS A 229 16.77 11.37 3.69
C LYS A 229 15.74 12.16 2.89
N LEU A 230 14.45 12.02 3.18
CA LEU A 230 13.38 12.73 2.49
C LEU A 230 13.52 14.26 2.62
N LYS A 231 13.85 14.75 3.82
CA LYS A 231 14.10 16.19 4.04
C LYS A 231 15.32 16.68 3.25
N SER A 232 16.39 15.89 3.18
CA SER A 232 17.58 16.22 2.39
C SER A 232 17.30 16.33 0.88
N LEU A 233 16.27 15.64 0.40
CA LEU A 233 15.79 15.70 -0.99
C LEU A 233 14.77 16.83 -1.23
N GLY A 234 14.51 17.66 -0.21
CA GLY A 234 13.62 18.82 -0.28
C GLY A 234 12.14 18.53 -0.05
N PHE A 235 11.79 17.37 0.52
CA PHE A 235 10.43 17.11 0.97
C PHE A 235 10.15 17.73 2.34
N GLN A 236 8.92 18.23 2.54
CA GLN A 236 8.36 18.44 3.87
C GLN A 236 7.85 17.08 4.38
N ALA A 237 8.59 16.46 5.31
CA ALA A 237 8.33 15.10 5.78
C ALA A 237 8.08 15.03 7.30
N SER A 238 7.06 14.27 7.69
CA SER A 238 6.67 14.04 9.09
C SER A 238 6.05 12.66 9.28
N SER A 239 6.22 12.06 10.45
CA SER A 239 5.53 10.83 10.84
C SER A 239 4.20 11.08 11.56
N TYR A 240 3.27 10.12 11.47
CA TYR A 240 1.99 10.14 12.17
C TYR A 240 1.51 8.72 12.45
N ASN A 241 0.52 8.58 13.35
CA ASN A 241 0.02 7.27 13.83
C ASN A 241 1.14 6.34 14.33
N SER A 242 2.21 6.92 14.89
CA SER A 242 3.39 6.18 15.36
C SER A 242 3.15 5.51 16.70
N ASN A 243 3.66 4.30 16.86
CA ASN A 243 3.77 3.59 18.14
C ASN A 243 5.23 3.33 18.56
N GLY A 244 6.18 4.07 17.95
CA GLY A 244 7.61 3.85 18.09
C GLY A 244 8.18 3.18 16.85
N THR A 245 8.18 1.84 16.83
CA THR A 245 8.83 1.02 15.78
C THR A 245 7.96 0.75 14.55
N TYR A 246 6.77 1.36 14.51
CA TYR A 246 5.83 1.24 13.41
C TYR A 246 4.96 2.50 13.33
N GLY A 247 4.56 2.87 12.11
CA GLY A 247 3.70 4.02 11.86
C GLY A 247 3.76 4.48 10.40
N MET A 248 3.30 5.70 10.16
CA MET A 248 3.26 6.29 8.83
C MET A 248 4.24 7.45 8.69
N ILE A 249 4.79 7.65 7.50
CA ILE A 249 5.45 8.88 7.05
C ILE A 249 4.65 9.48 5.91
N ALA A 250 4.40 10.79 5.97
CA ALA A 250 3.95 11.60 4.84
C ALA A 250 5.04 12.59 4.48
N ALA A 251 5.38 12.67 3.19
CA ALA A 251 6.38 13.56 2.63
C ALA A 251 5.84 14.20 1.34
N SER A 252 5.89 15.53 1.24
CA SER A 252 5.42 16.24 0.04
C SER A 252 6.30 17.42 -0.32
N ARG A 253 6.36 17.76 -1.60
CA ARG A 253 7.01 18.98 -2.06
C ARG A 253 6.05 20.19 -1.95
N PRO A 254 6.56 21.36 -1.54
CA PRO A 254 5.78 22.60 -1.51
C PRO A 254 5.28 23.02 -2.89
#